data_AF-A0A0C3ABF8-F1
#
_entry.id   AF-A0A0C3ABF8-F1
#
_cell.length_a   1.000
_cell.length_b   1.000
_cell.length_c   1.000
_cell.angle_alpha   90.00
_cell.angle_beta   90.00
_cell.angle_gamma   90.00
#
_symmetry.space_group_name_H-M   'P 1'
#
loop_
_entity.id
_entity.type
_entity.pdbx_description
1 polymer ?
#
loop_
_entity_poly.entity_id
_entity_poly.type
_entity_poly.pdbx_seq_one_letter_code
_entity_poly.pdbx_strand_id
1 'polypeptide(L)'
;MVWTTGAIIGPLVGGLLARPADRWPHTLGRLTFFCQYPYFLPCITAAFVSVSAFLVAAFLLNETLPHDLRHHGISGGSINVARQLEEVKSVSPQLPSTIEVIARPGASAVTHVQPSIEVVPYVVPVAEGFGSDSLHTSRMDTKHPTLRSLLVRPVLLTIINYAFLAFIDQCFVVLQPLMYSSSISVGGLGFSSFTIGMILGIWGVISGIISIFAFPKVLRKFGIRRLYMAAFASYLVCLAGFPIMSIFVQRSGSVDAKVWIVLVLQLVFYILANMGYGCIFLYINDGAPRSALGALNGLAQTTASTMRALAPSTASSLFAVSLERDVVRGNMVYMVLCAITAAGNPTNMSTCEVDAENTIIADEQTALLTRTVEKPTPLPRLQISIVLLLLLAEPITSQCIIPFINQLISELDVTGGDERKVGFFSGLIVSLFFAAEAVTVMQWSRLSDHIGRKPVLLTGLFGLFISMIFFGLSRTFWALVVSRCLAGVLNGNVGVMKSMMAELTDSTNIAQGLIVPQEAVDQITNTSFKSKDLP
;
A
#
# COMPACT_ATOMS: atom_id res chain seq x y z
N MET A 1 3.68 5.59 -5.00
CA MET A 1 3.32 6.59 -6.04
C MET A 1 1.92 6.35 -6.59
N VAL A 2 1.58 5.14 -7.05
CA VAL A 2 0.22 4.86 -7.59
C VAL A 2 -0.91 5.15 -6.59
N TRP A 3 -0.75 4.73 -5.34
CA TRP A 3 -1.69 5.06 -4.26
C TRP A 3 -1.88 6.58 -4.11
N THR A 4 -0.78 7.34 -4.14
CA THR A 4 -0.82 8.80 -4.09
C THR A 4 -1.65 9.35 -5.24
N THR A 5 -1.43 8.91 -6.48
CA THR A 5 -2.23 9.34 -7.64
C THR A 5 -3.73 9.10 -7.45
N GLY A 6 -4.12 7.93 -6.94
CA GLY A 6 -5.52 7.66 -6.63
C GLY A 6 -6.08 8.52 -5.49
N ALA A 7 -5.27 8.82 -4.48
CA ALA A 7 -5.61 9.76 -3.40
C ALA A 7 -5.70 11.22 -3.85
N ILE A 8 -5.18 11.58 -5.03
CA ILE A 8 -5.40 12.88 -5.68
C ILE A 8 -6.74 12.87 -6.43
N ILE A 9 -6.93 11.87 -7.29
CA ILE A 9 -8.08 11.80 -8.19
C ILE A 9 -9.37 11.54 -7.42
N GLY A 10 -9.34 10.66 -6.42
CA GLY A 10 -10.50 10.26 -5.63
C GLY A 10 -11.22 11.46 -5.02
N PRO A 11 -10.61 12.24 -4.11
CA PRO A 11 -11.25 13.38 -3.47
C PRO A 11 -11.70 14.46 -4.47
N LEU A 12 -10.96 14.66 -5.57
CA LEU A 12 -11.34 15.61 -6.61
C LEU A 12 -12.65 15.16 -7.31
N VAL A 13 -12.73 13.89 -7.73
CA VAL A 13 -13.94 13.30 -8.32
C VAL A 13 -15.10 13.34 -7.33
N GLY A 14 -14.83 12.96 -6.07
CA GLY A 14 -15.78 12.95 -4.98
C GLY A 14 -16.45 14.30 -4.74
N GLY A 15 -15.66 15.36 -4.59
CA GLY A 15 -16.19 16.69 -4.31
C GLY A 15 -16.76 17.40 -5.54
N LEU A 16 -16.14 17.23 -6.72
CA LEU A 16 -16.58 17.91 -7.95
C LEU A 16 -17.94 17.40 -8.43
N LEU A 17 -18.20 16.11 -8.27
CA LEU A 17 -19.41 15.46 -8.77
C LEU A 17 -20.49 15.28 -7.70
N ALA A 18 -20.19 15.54 -6.42
CA ALA A 18 -21.18 15.48 -5.35
C ALA A 18 -22.31 16.50 -5.58
N ARG A 19 -23.55 16.09 -5.25
CA ARG A 19 -24.77 16.90 -5.35
C ARG A 19 -24.92 17.55 -6.74
N PRO A 20 -24.95 16.76 -7.83
CA PRO A 20 -24.97 17.28 -9.19
C PRO A 20 -26.24 18.07 -9.50
N ALA A 21 -27.36 17.76 -8.82
CA ALA A 21 -28.61 18.50 -8.97
C ALA A 21 -28.48 19.96 -8.51
N ASP A 22 -27.78 20.22 -7.40
CA ASP A 22 -27.56 21.57 -6.88
C ASP A 22 -26.48 22.30 -7.68
N ARG A 23 -25.47 21.56 -8.16
CA ARG A 23 -24.35 22.12 -8.92
C ARG A 23 -24.75 22.54 -10.33
N TRP A 24 -25.51 21.70 -11.02
CA TRP A 24 -25.95 21.93 -12.39
C TRP A 24 -27.48 21.92 -12.48
N PRO A 25 -28.14 22.96 -11.94
CA PRO A 25 -29.60 23.00 -11.83
C PRO A 25 -30.31 22.96 -13.18
N HIS A 26 -29.69 23.52 -14.23
CA HIS A 26 -30.29 23.57 -15.57
C HIS A 26 -30.17 22.27 -16.38
N THR A 27 -29.23 21.39 -16.05
CA THR A 27 -29.01 20.12 -16.79
C THR A 27 -29.34 18.91 -15.90
N LEU A 28 -28.44 18.57 -14.97
CA LEU A 28 -28.59 17.39 -14.10
C LEU A 28 -29.63 17.59 -13.00
N GLY A 29 -29.91 18.83 -12.57
CA GLY A 29 -30.96 19.16 -11.60
C GLY A 29 -32.39 18.94 -12.11
N ARG A 30 -32.59 18.80 -13.42
CA ARG A 30 -33.89 18.42 -14.00
C ARG A 30 -34.20 16.93 -13.82
N LEU A 31 -33.18 16.11 -13.56
CA LEU A 31 -33.34 14.66 -13.41
C LEU A 31 -33.65 14.35 -11.95
N THR A 32 -34.87 13.89 -11.68
CA THR A 32 -35.33 13.48 -10.33
C THR A 32 -34.38 12.46 -9.68
N PHE A 33 -33.75 11.62 -10.50
CA PHE A 33 -32.77 10.64 -10.04
C PHE A 33 -31.61 11.27 -9.26
N PHE A 34 -31.03 12.39 -9.72
CA PHE A 34 -29.91 13.04 -9.04
C PHE A 34 -30.32 13.85 -7.80
N CYS A 35 -31.58 14.28 -7.73
CA CYS A 35 -32.15 14.81 -6.49
C CYS A 35 -32.36 13.70 -5.47
N GLN A 36 -32.70 12.48 -5.94
CA GLN A 36 -32.92 11.33 -5.08
C GLN A 36 -31.62 10.66 -4.60
N TYR A 37 -30.59 10.66 -5.45
CA TYR A 37 -29.28 10.06 -5.21
C TYR A 37 -28.15 11.08 -5.45
N PRO A 38 -27.97 12.05 -4.53
CA PRO A 38 -27.02 13.16 -4.70
C PRO A 38 -25.56 12.74 -4.81
N TYR A 39 -25.22 11.54 -4.35
CA TYR A 39 -23.85 11.01 -4.36
C TYR A 39 -23.65 9.87 -5.37
N PHE A 40 -24.63 9.54 -6.21
CA PHE A 40 -24.47 8.48 -7.20
C PHE A 40 -23.43 8.83 -8.28
N LEU A 41 -23.40 10.09 -8.74
CA LEU A 41 -22.50 10.53 -9.81
C LEU A 41 -20.99 10.36 -9.49
N PRO A 42 -20.48 10.77 -8.31
CA PRO A 42 -19.08 10.49 -7.96
C PRO A 42 -18.83 8.98 -7.86
N CYS A 43 -19.80 8.21 -7.35
CA CYS A 43 -19.68 6.76 -7.20
C CYS A 43 -19.59 6.04 -8.54
N ILE A 44 -20.48 6.31 -9.48
CA ILE A 44 -20.47 5.68 -10.81
C ILE A 44 -19.22 6.08 -11.61
N THR A 45 -18.73 7.31 -11.43
CA THR A 45 -17.49 7.77 -12.08
C THR A 45 -16.28 7.00 -11.57
N ALA A 46 -16.17 6.79 -10.25
CA ALA A 46 -15.13 5.94 -9.67
C ALA A 46 -15.30 4.47 -10.09
N ALA A 47 -16.53 3.96 -10.14
CA ALA A 47 -16.84 2.61 -10.61
C ALA A 47 -16.41 2.38 -12.08
N PHE A 48 -16.54 3.42 -12.92
CA PHE A 48 -16.12 3.37 -14.31
C PHE A 48 -14.61 3.12 -14.47
N VAL A 49 -13.79 3.64 -13.56
CA VAL A 49 -12.35 3.35 -13.54
C VAL A 49 -12.11 1.86 -13.24
N SER A 50 -12.81 1.30 -12.26
CA SER A 50 -12.70 -0.13 -11.92
C SER A 50 -13.17 -1.06 -13.04
N VAL A 51 -14.29 -0.76 -13.70
CA VAL A 51 -14.75 -1.59 -14.84
C VAL A 51 -13.84 -1.44 -16.06
N SER A 52 -13.29 -0.25 -16.30
CA SER A 52 -12.31 -0.05 -17.37
C SER A 52 -11.03 -0.85 -17.10
N ALA A 53 -10.51 -0.81 -15.88
CA ALA A 53 -9.37 -1.63 -15.47
C ALA A 53 -9.68 -3.14 -15.56
N PHE A 54 -10.89 -3.55 -15.17
CA PHE A 54 -11.37 -4.93 -15.33
C PHE A 54 -11.36 -5.37 -16.79
N LEU A 55 -11.92 -4.57 -17.70
CA LEU A 55 -11.97 -4.92 -19.13
C LEU A 55 -10.56 -5.00 -19.73
N VAL A 56 -9.70 -4.02 -19.42
CA VAL A 56 -8.31 -4.04 -19.87
C VAL A 56 -7.59 -5.29 -19.36
N ALA A 57 -7.70 -5.62 -18.08
CA ALA A 57 -7.08 -6.83 -17.54
C ALA A 57 -7.68 -8.12 -18.09
N ALA A 58 -8.99 -8.16 -18.33
CA ALA A 58 -9.65 -9.36 -18.84
C ALA A 58 -9.07 -9.76 -20.20
N PHE A 59 -8.81 -8.79 -21.08
CA PHE A 59 -8.32 -9.04 -22.44
C PHE A 59 -6.79 -9.03 -22.56
N LEU A 60 -6.08 -8.17 -21.82
CA LEU A 60 -4.66 -7.89 -22.06
C LEU A 60 -3.71 -8.40 -20.96
N LEU A 61 -4.21 -8.66 -19.75
CA LEU A 61 -3.37 -9.21 -18.67
C LEU A 61 -3.19 -10.70 -18.88
N ASN A 62 -1.95 -11.16 -18.84
CA ASN A 62 -1.64 -12.59 -18.90
C ASN A 62 -1.66 -13.20 -17.49
N GLU A 63 -1.97 -14.49 -17.41
CA GLU A 63 -1.78 -15.23 -16.15
C GLU A 63 -0.28 -15.41 -15.92
N THR A 64 0.19 -15.08 -14.72
CA THR A 64 1.61 -15.16 -14.35
C THR A 64 1.92 -16.41 -13.55
N LEU A 65 0.90 -17.04 -12.93
CA LEU A 65 1.08 -18.30 -12.22
C LEU A 65 1.38 -19.44 -13.23
N PRO A 66 2.52 -20.16 -13.11
CA PRO A 66 2.86 -21.27 -14.01
C PRO A 66 1.83 -22.41 -13.92
N HIS A 67 1.47 -22.99 -15.07
CA HIS A 67 0.40 -24.00 -15.19
C HIS A 67 0.63 -25.25 -14.32
N ASP A 68 1.90 -25.66 -14.10
CA ASP A 68 2.26 -26.87 -13.34
C ASP A 68 2.03 -26.73 -11.82
N LEU A 69 2.06 -25.50 -11.30
CA LEU A 69 1.78 -25.17 -9.90
C LEU A 69 0.28 -25.17 -9.57
N ARG A 70 -0.59 -25.09 -10.60
CA ARG A 70 -2.05 -24.97 -10.43
C ARG A 70 -2.72 -26.28 -10.02
N HIS A 71 -2.10 -27.42 -10.31
CA HIS A 71 -2.67 -28.75 -10.07
C HIS A 71 -2.00 -29.55 -8.96
N HIS A 72 -0.78 -29.19 -8.57
CA HIS A 72 -0.07 -29.84 -7.49
C HIS A 72 0.35 -28.76 -6.51
N GLY A 73 -0.22 -28.76 -5.30
CA GLY A 73 0.19 -27.90 -4.18
C GLY A 73 1.60 -28.26 -3.67
N ILE A 74 2.58 -28.26 -4.56
CA ILE A 74 3.97 -28.57 -4.29
C ILE A 74 4.65 -27.26 -3.89
N SER A 75 5.12 -27.23 -2.65
CA SER A 75 5.95 -26.19 -2.08
C SER A 75 7.11 -25.81 -3.03
N GLY A 76 7.36 -24.51 -3.22
CA GLY A 76 8.30 -23.95 -4.18
C GLY A 76 9.75 -24.47 -4.13
N GLY A 77 10.12 -25.27 -3.12
CA GLY A 77 11.43 -25.91 -3.02
C GLY A 77 11.69 -27.01 -4.06
N SER A 78 10.66 -27.74 -4.51
CA SER A 78 10.84 -28.83 -5.48
C SER A 78 11.10 -28.32 -6.92
N ILE A 79 10.76 -27.07 -7.19
CA ILE A 79 10.88 -26.44 -8.52
C ILE A 79 12.30 -25.98 -8.80
N ASN A 80 13.03 -25.48 -7.79
CA ASN A 80 14.45 -25.15 -7.95
C ASN A 80 15.25 -26.40 -8.34
N VAL A 81 14.89 -27.56 -7.79
CA VAL A 81 15.56 -28.83 -8.10
C VAL A 81 15.26 -29.28 -9.53
N ALA A 82 14.01 -29.19 -9.99
CA ALA A 82 13.62 -29.56 -11.36
C ALA A 82 14.23 -28.63 -12.43
N ARG A 83 14.25 -27.32 -12.15
CA ARG A 83 14.85 -26.30 -13.03
C ARG A 83 16.38 -26.40 -13.09
N GLN A 84 17.02 -26.69 -11.95
CA GLN A 84 18.46 -27.00 -11.90
C GLN A 84 18.77 -28.29 -12.65
N LEU A 85 17.89 -29.30 -12.62
CA LEU A 85 18.04 -30.54 -13.39
C LEU A 85 17.95 -30.31 -14.90
N GLU A 86 17.06 -29.43 -15.36
CA GLU A 86 16.98 -29.02 -16.77
C GLU A 86 18.17 -28.17 -17.21
N GLU A 87 18.63 -27.23 -16.37
CA GLU A 87 19.84 -26.45 -16.63
C GLU A 87 21.08 -27.34 -16.73
N VAL A 88 21.23 -28.31 -15.82
CA VAL A 88 22.33 -29.28 -15.84
C VAL A 88 22.28 -30.17 -17.09
N LYS A 89 21.08 -30.59 -17.53
CA LYS A 89 20.91 -31.36 -18.79
C LYS A 89 21.21 -30.52 -20.03
N SER A 90 20.95 -29.21 -20.00
CA SER A 90 21.23 -28.31 -21.12
C SER A 90 22.71 -27.97 -21.29
N VAL A 91 23.48 -27.96 -20.18
CA VAL A 91 24.90 -27.61 -20.16
C VAL A 91 25.80 -28.83 -20.47
N SER A 92 25.32 -30.06 -20.23
CA SER A 92 26.08 -31.27 -20.56
C SER A 92 25.17 -32.35 -21.20
N PRO A 93 25.04 -32.37 -22.54
CA PRO A 93 24.21 -33.34 -23.26
C PRO A 93 24.75 -34.79 -23.20
N GLN A 94 25.92 -35.02 -22.58
CA GLN A 94 26.57 -36.33 -22.44
C GLN A 94 26.37 -36.95 -21.04
N LEU A 95 25.49 -36.41 -20.20
CA LEU A 95 25.21 -37.02 -18.90
C LEU A 95 24.61 -38.44 -19.12
N PRO A 96 25.22 -39.51 -18.57
CA PRO A 96 24.69 -40.86 -18.75
C PRO A 96 23.28 -40.97 -18.18
N SER A 97 22.41 -41.70 -18.88
CA SER A 97 20.98 -41.89 -18.63
C SER A 97 20.63 -42.59 -17.31
N THR A 98 21.56 -42.67 -16.35
CA THR A 98 21.44 -43.48 -15.13
C THR A 98 20.97 -42.69 -13.91
N ILE A 99 20.69 -41.38 -14.02
CA ILE A 99 20.02 -40.64 -12.94
C ILE A 99 18.50 -40.81 -13.10
N GLU A 100 18.04 -42.05 -12.94
CA GLU A 100 16.66 -42.32 -12.57
C GLU A 100 16.58 -42.15 -11.04
N VAL A 101 16.08 -41.00 -10.58
CA VAL A 101 15.68 -40.84 -9.19
C VAL A 101 14.41 -41.68 -9.00
N ILE A 102 14.59 -42.94 -8.61
CA ILE A 102 13.50 -43.80 -8.18
C ILE A 102 12.90 -43.19 -6.91
N ALA A 103 11.82 -42.41 -7.07
CA ALA A 103 10.94 -42.07 -5.97
C ALA A 103 10.15 -43.33 -5.58
N ARG A 104 10.69 -44.13 -4.65
CA ARG A 104 9.95 -45.23 -4.03
C ARG A 104 9.40 -44.78 -2.67
N PRO A 105 8.07 -44.80 -2.46
CA PRO A 105 7.49 -44.57 -1.15
C PRO A 105 7.62 -45.86 -0.31
N GLY A 106 8.46 -45.80 0.73
CA GLY A 106 8.50 -46.74 1.87
C GLY A 106 8.96 -48.18 1.58
N ALA A 107 10.14 -48.57 2.10
CA ALA A 107 10.43 -49.87 2.74
C ALA A 107 11.93 -50.06 3.05
N SER A 108 12.20 -50.82 4.11
CA SER A 108 13.48 -51.10 4.76
C SER A 108 14.37 -52.15 4.07
N ALA A 109 15.66 -52.13 4.45
CA ALA A 109 16.65 -53.23 4.55
C ALA A 109 17.63 -53.56 3.38
N VAL A 110 18.93 -53.33 3.69
CA VAL A 110 20.17 -54.15 3.51
C VAL A 110 20.36 -55.02 2.24
N THR A 111 21.48 -54.89 1.51
CA THR A 111 22.71 -55.75 1.51
C THR A 111 23.47 -55.80 0.16
N HIS A 112 24.79 -55.48 0.20
CA HIS A 112 25.95 -56.06 -0.53
C HIS A 112 26.17 -55.98 -2.07
N VAL A 113 27.43 -55.65 -2.39
CA VAL A 113 28.34 -56.07 -3.51
C VAL A 113 28.76 -54.99 -4.53
N GLN A 114 30.08 -54.83 -4.63
CA GLN A 114 30.95 -54.01 -5.49
C GLN A 114 31.71 -54.98 -6.47
N PRO A 115 32.62 -54.60 -7.41
CA PRO A 115 32.97 -53.32 -8.06
C PRO A 115 32.97 -53.40 -9.61
N SER A 116 33.14 -52.25 -10.29
CA SER A 116 34.27 -51.94 -11.21
C SER A 116 33.88 -50.93 -12.30
N ILE A 117 34.58 -49.80 -12.33
CA ILE A 117 35.33 -49.26 -13.48
C ILE A 117 35.89 -47.89 -13.04
N GLU A 118 37.17 -47.74 -13.31
CA GLU A 118 38.11 -46.71 -12.92
C GLU A 118 37.78 -45.37 -13.61
N VAL A 119 37.63 -44.30 -12.82
CA VAL A 119 37.58 -42.91 -13.33
C VAL A 119 38.69 -42.16 -12.63
N VAL A 120 39.70 -41.74 -13.41
CA VAL A 120 40.81 -40.89 -12.97
C VAL A 120 40.24 -39.55 -12.50
N PRO A 121 40.40 -39.13 -11.23
CA PRO A 121 39.94 -37.82 -10.80
C PRO A 121 40.97 -36.75 -11.17
N TYR A 122 40.50 -35.67 -11.81
CA TYR A 122 41.25 -34.42 -11.91
C TYR A 122 41.37 -33.82 -10.49
N VAL A 123 42.55 -33.92 -9.90
CA VAL A 123 42.88 -33.40 -8.56
C VAL A 123 43.15 -31.90 -8.68
N VAL A 124 42.27 -31.07 -8.10
CA VAL A 124 42.58 -29.67 -7.75
C VAL A 124 43.31 -29.70 -6.41
N PRO A 125 44.47 -29.05 -6.24
CA PRO A 125 45.21 -29.09 -4.98
C PRO A 125 44.49 -28.22 -3.94
N VAL A 126 43.90 -28.86 -2.93
CA VAL A 126 43.43 -28.22 -1.71
C VAL A 126 44.61 -28.15 -0.75
N ALA A 127 44.89 -26.95 -0.24
CA ALA A 127 45.93 -26.72 0.76
C ALA A 127 45.73 -27.65 1.97
N GLU A 128 46.82 -28.33 2.37
CA GLU A 128 46.86 -29.25 3.49
C GLU A 128 46.55 -28.53 4.81
N GLY A 129 45.68 -29.16 5.60
CA GLY A 129 45.48 -28.86 7.01
C GLY A 129 44.02 -28.65 7.34
N PHE A 130 43.30 -29.72 7.62
CA PHE A 130 42.39 -29.87 8.77
C PHE A 130 41.93 -31.33 8.85
N GLY A 131 41.93 -31.87 10.06
CA GLY A 131 41.82 -33.29 10.38
C GLY A 131 40.48 -33.94 10.01
N SER A 132 40.56 -35.26 9.95
CA SER A 132 39.52 -36.22 9.60
C SER A 132 38.42 -36.36 10.66
N ASP A 133 37.57 -35.36 10.81
CA ASP A 133 36.28 -35.52 11.48
C ASP A 133 35.25 -34.59 10.82
N SER A 134 34.04 -35.09 10.59
CA SER A 134 32.83 -34.41 10.06
C SER A 134 32.62 -34.32 8.54
N LEU A 135 32.43 -35.48 7.88
CA LEU A 135 31.61 -35.58 6.67
C LEU A 135 30.11 -35.62 7.05
N HIS A 136 29.59 -34.52 7.60
CA HIS A 136 28.17 -34.23 7.50
C HIS A 136 27.94 -33.57 6.14
N THR A 137 27.41 -34.34 5.18
CA THR A 137 26.76 -33.82 3.99
C THR A 137 25.57 -32.96 4.43
N SER A 138 25.83 -31.68 4.70
CA SER A 138 24.80 -30.69 4.95
C SER A 138 23.99 -30.55 3.67
N ARG A 139 22.82 -31.20 3.62
CA ARG A 139 21.74 -30.80 2.71
C ARG A 139 21.55 -29.31 2.94
N MET A 140 21.89 -28.47 1.97
CA MET A 140 21.35 -27.11 1.92
C MET A 140 19.85 -27.24 1.64
N ASP A 141 19.09 -27.55 2.70
CA ASP A 141 17.68 -27.23 2.77
C ASP A 141 17.60 -25.72 2.56
N THR A 142 17.23 -25.27 1.36
CA THR A 142 16.78 -23.89 1.15
C THR A 142 15.44 -23.76 1.87
N LYS A 143 15.50 -23.69 3.19
CA LYS A 143 14.35 -23.51 4.06
C LYS A 143 13.78 -22.15 3.71
N HIS A 144 12.66 -22.13 2.98
CA HIS A 144 11.93 -20.89 2.75
C HIS A 144 11.78 -20.17 4.09
N PRO A 145 12.21 -18.90 4.19
CA PRO A 145 12.21 -18.20 5.46
C PRO A 145 10.79 -18.20 6.00
N THR A 146 10.60 -18.89 7.12
CA THR A 146 9.30 -19.00 7.77
C THR A 146 8.96 -17.62 8.35
N LEU A 147 7.69 -17.20 8.37
CA LEU A 147 7.30 -15.88 8.94
C LEU A 147 7.93 -15.58 10.31
N ARG A 148 8.15 -16.63 11.13
CA ARG A 148 8.82 -16.52 12.43
C ARG A 148 10.29 -16.13 12.36
N SER A 149 11.02 -16.54 11.31
CA SER A 149 12.44 -16.17 11.14
C SER A 149 12.63 -14.73 10.66
N LEU A 150 11.55 -14.06 10.22
CA LEU A 150 11.56 -12.66 9.78
C LEU A 150 11.21 -11.68 10.91
N LEU A 151 10.72 -12.18 12.04
CA LEU A 151 10.39 -11.37 13.22
C LEU A 151 11.64 -11.03 14.04
N VAL A 152 12.68 -10.55 13.37
CA VAL A 152 13.88 -10.01 14.00
C VAL A 152 13.61 -8.59 14.49
N ARG A 153 14.36 -8.17 15.51
CA ARG A 153 14.16 -6.85 16.16
C ARG A 153 14.12 -5.67 15.18
N PRO A 154 15.00 -5.56 14.16
CA PRO A 154 14.95 -4.45 13.20
C PRO A 154 13.65 -4.44 12.39
N VAL A 155 13.25 -5.60 11.87
CA VAL A 155 12.00 -5.77 11.10
C VAL A 155 10.77 -5.44 11.95
N LEU A 156 10.74 -5.90 13.21
CA LEU A 156 9.65 -5.62 14.13
C LEU A 156 9.51 -4.13 14.42
N LEU A 157 10.64 -3.43 14.63
CA LEU A 157 10.65 -1.98 14.84
C LEU A 157 10.12 -1.23 13.59
N THR A 158 10.51 -1.66 12.39
CA THR A 158 9.98 -1.08 11.14
C THR A 158 8.47 -1.29 11.00
N ILE A 159 7.96 -2.49 11.32
CA ILE A 159 6.52 -2.80 11.28
C ILE A 159 5.75 -1.94 12.29
N ILE A 160 6.27 -1.79 13.51
CA ILE A 160 5.65 -0.95 14.56
C ILE A 160 5.61 0.52 14.11
N ASN A 161 6.71 1.05 13.56
CA ASN A 161 6.75 2.41 13.01
C ASN A 161 5.74 2.60 11.87
N TYR A 162 5.60 1.61 10.98
CA TYR A 162 4.59 1.64 9.93
C TYR A 162 3.16 1.62 10.50
N ALA A 163 2.92 0.86 11.56
CA ALA A 163 1.64 0.83 12.26
C ALA A 163 1.27 2.21 12.82
N PHE A 164 2.20 2.88 13.52
CA PHE A 164 1.99 4.23 14.05
C PHE A 164 1.76 5.26 12.94
N LEU A 165 2.57 5.22 11.88
CA LEU A 165 2.39 6.11 10.73
C LEU A 165 1.01 5.91 10.09
N ALA A 166 0.60 4.66 9.85
CA ALA A 166 -0.70 4.33 9.27
C ALA A 166 -1.86 4.75 10.18
N PHE A 167 -1.71 4.60 11.50
CA PHE A 167 -2.72 5.02 12.46
C PHE A 167 -2.90 6.55 12.47
N ILE A 168 -1.80 7.30 12.63
CA ILE A 168 -1.86 8.77 12.71
C ILE A 168 -2.31 9.41 11.40
N ASP A 169 -1.82 8.93 10.25
CA ASP A 169 -2.27 9.41 8.94
C ASP A 169 -3.77 9.22 8.77
N GLN A 170 -4.30 8.03 9.08
CA GLN A 170 -5.73 7.78 8.92
C GLN A 170 -6.61 8.56 9.91
N CYS A 171 -6.13 8.80 11.14
CA CYS A 171 -6.80 9.73 12.04
C CYS A 171 -6.88 11.14 11.42
N PHE A 172 -5.79 11.62 10.81
CA PHE A 172 -5.75 12.92 10.16
C PHE A 172 -6.70 12.98 8.93
N VAL A 173 -6.63 11.99 8.04
CA VAL A 173 -7.43 11.91 6.81
C VAL A 173 -8.94 11.94 7.09
N VAL A 174 -9.39 11.36 8.21
CA VAL A 174 -10.81 11.32 8.58
C VAL A 174 -11.24 12.60 9.30
N LEU A 175 -10.40 13.12 10.21
CA LEU A 175 -10.70 14.35 10.94
C LEU A 175 -10.70 15.58 10.05
N GLN A 176 -9.88 15.61 9.00
CA GLN A 176 -9.78 16.76 8.12
C GLN A 176 -11.11 17.16 7.45
N PRO A 177 -11.77 16.28 6.65
CA PRO A 177 -13.07 16.61 6.06
C PRO A 177 -14.16 16.73 7.13
N LEU A 178 -14.06 16.01 8.25
CA LEU A 178 -15.02 16.12 9.36
C LEU A 178 -15.03 17.55 9.89
N MET A 179 -13.86 18.05 10.32
CA MET A 179 -13.69 19.40 10.81
C MET A 179 -14.02 20.47 9.76
N TYR A 180 -13.66 20.24 8.50
CA TYR A 180 -13.96 21.19 7.42
C TYR A 180 -15.47 21.26 7.16
N SER A 181 -16.19 20.15 7.26
CA SER A 181 -17.64 20.11 7.01
C SER A 181 -18.50 20.51 8.21
N SER A 182 -18.03 20.28 9.45
CA SER A 182 -18.76 20.62 10.66
C SER A 182 -19.12 22.10 10.73
N SER A 183 -20.27 22.42 11.32
CA SER A 183 -20.78 23.78 11.39
C SER A 183 -19.89 24.71 12.24
N ILE A 184 -19.96 26.00 11.94
CA ILE A 184 -19.17 27.05 12.63
C ILE A 184 -19.52 27.12 14.12
N SER A 185 -20.76 26.80 14.49
CA SER A 185 -21.26 26.83 15.88
C SER A 185 -20.57 25.83 16.79
N VAL A 186 -20.19 24.66 16.27
CA VAL A 186 -19.44 23.62 16.99
C VAL A 186 -17.93 23.72 16.76
N GLY A 187 -17.49 24.78 16.09
CA GLY A 187 -16.09 25.07 15.87
C GLY A 187 -15.49 24.49 14.59
N GLY A 188 -16.29 23.96 13.66
CA GLY A 188 -15.86 23.54 12.32
C GLY A 188 -15.82 24.69 11.29
N LEU A 189 -15.53 24.39 10.02
CA LEU A 189 -15.42 25.41 8.95
C LEU A 189 -16.69 25.59 8.10
N GLY A 190 -17.65 24.68 8.17
CA GLY A 190 -18.91 24.72 7.39
C GLY A 190 -18.72 24.62 5.88
N PHE A 191 -17.61 24.03 5.42
CA PHE A 191 -17.33 23.87 4.00
C PHE A 191 -18.22 22.81 3.34
N SER A 192 -18.62 23.10 2.10
CA SER A 192 -19.29 22.13 1.24
C SER A 192 -18.35 20.99 0.84
N SER A 193 -18.90 19.82 0.50
CA SER A 193 -18.13 18.69 -0.06
C SER A 193 -17.33 19.05 -1.30
N PHE A 194 -17.83 20.00 -2.10
CA PHE A 194 -17.07 20.53 -3.23
C PHE A 194 -15.83 21.29 -2.78
N THR A 195 -15.97 22.23 -1.84
CA THR A 195 -14.84 23.01 -1.33
C THR A 195 -13.79 22.08 -0.72
N ILE A 196 -14.23 21.08 0.05
CA ILE A 196 -13.35 20.06 0.64
C ILE A 196 -12.63 19.27 -0.47
N GLY A 197 -13.37 18.77 -1.47
CA GLY A 197 -12.78 18.00 -2.57
C GLY A 197 -11.81 18.82 -3.43
N MET A 198 -12.08 20.12 -3.64
CA MET A 198 -11.16 21.03 -4.31
C MET A 198 -9.88 21.27 -3.49
N ILE A 199 -10.01 21.48 -2.18
CA ILE A 199 -8.85 21.64 -1.28
C ILE A 199 -7.97 20.38 -1.32
N LEU A 200 -8.56 19.21 -1.12
CA LEU A 200 -7.84 17.93 -1.12
C LEU A 200 -7.28 17.58 -2.50
N GLY A 201 -8.02 17.86 -3.57
CA GLY A 201 -7.57 17.62 -4.94
C GLY A 201 -6.39 18.50 -5.35
N ILE A 202 -6.46 19.82 -5.08
CA ILE A 202 -5.35 20.76 -5.34
C ILE A 202 -4.13 20.37 -4.50
N TRP A 203 -4.33 20.13 -3.20
CA TRP A 203 -3.26 19.65 -2.33
C TRP A 203 -2.64 18.37 -2.87
N GLY A 204 -3.45 17.42 -3.31
CA GLY A 204 -2.99 16.17 -3.88
C GLY A 204 -2.08 16.38 -5.10
N VAL A 205 -2.49 17.21 -6.05
CA VAL A 205 -1.68 17.54 -7.24
C VAL A 205 -0.34 18.14 -6.84
N ILE A 206 -0.36 19.14 -5.94
CA ILE A 206 0.87 19.80 -5.44
C ILE A 206 1.75 18.81 -4.71
N SER A 207 1.17 18.00 -3.81
CA SER A 207 1.85 16.96 -3.05
C SER A 207 2.49 15.92 -3.97
N GLY A 208 1.81 15.50 -5.03
CA GLY A 208 2.34 14.57 -6.02
C GLY A 208 3.55 15.13 -6.75
N ILE A 209 3.46 16.37 -7.26
CA ILE A 209 4.57 17.06 -7.94
C ILE A 209 5.77 17.21 -7.01
N ILE A 210 5.56 17.74 -5.79
CA ILE A 210 6.63 17.91 -4.80
C ILE A 210 7.22 16.56 -4.42
N SER A 211 6.40 15.54 -4.21
CA SER A 211 6.87 14.19 -3.87
C SER A 211 7.75 13.60 -4.98
N ILE A 212 7.40 13.77 -6.25
CA ILE A 212 8.21 13.26 -7.38
C ILE A 212 9.58 13.97 -7.47
N PHE A 213 9.62 15.30 -7.39
CA PHE A 213 10.85 16.05 -7.64
C PHE A 213 11.71 16.30 -6.39
N ALA A 214 11.09 16.47 -5.23
CA ALA A 214 11.79 16.82 -4.00
C ALA A 214 12.19 15.58 -3.19
N PHE A 215 11.38 14.52 -3.14
CA PHE A 215 11.67 13.35 -2.30
C PHE A 215 13.07 12.77 -2.53
N PRO A 216 13.53 12.48 -3.77
CA PRO A 216 14.87 11.92 -3.99
C PRO A 216 16.00 12.90 -3.62
N LYS A 217 15.76 14.21 -3.74
CA LYS A 217 16.75 15.25 -3.39
C LYS A 217 16.87 15.40 -1.88
N VAL A 218 15.73 15.45 -1.19
CA VAL A 218 15.66 15.55 0.27
C VAL A 218 16.19 14.28 0.92
N LEU A 219 15.83 13.10 0.38
CA LEU A 219 16.32 11.80 0.84
C LEU A 219 17.84 11.71 0.74
N ARG A 220 18.45 12.09 -0.40
CA ARG A 220 19.92 12.11 -0.57
C ARG A 220 20.61 13.10 0.35
N LYS A 221 19.98 14.23 0.65
CA LYS A 221 20.59 15.30 1.47
C LYS A 221 20.52 15.02 2.98
N PHE A 222 19.38 14.53 3.46
CA PHE A 222 19.12 14.38 4.90
C PHE A 222 19.18 12.93 5.38
N GLY A 223 19.18 11.97 4.47
CA GLY A 223 19.04 10.55 4.78
C GLY A 223 17.60 10.15 5.10
N ILE A 224 17.33 8.85 4.96
CA ILE A 224 16.02 8.24 5.18
C ILE A 224 15.50 8.45 6.61
N ARG A 225 16.37 8.33 7.61
CA ARG A 225 16.02 8.46 9.03
C ARG A 225 15.52 9.85 9.39
N ARG A 226 16.33 10.89 9.13
CA ARG A 226 15.98 12.27 9.50
C ARG A 226 14.73 12.73 8.76
N LEU A 227 14.59 12.33 7.50
CA LEU A 227 13.39 12.61 6.72
C LEU A 227 12.16 11.93 7.33
N TYR A 228 12.26 10.65 7.73
CA TYR A 228 11.15 9.95 8.40
C TYR A 228 10.77 10.61 9.73
N MET A 229 11.76 10.97 10.57
CA MET A 229 11.50 11.65 11.85
C MET A 229 10.84 13.02 11.64
N ALA A 230 11.30 13.79 10.65
CA ALA A 230 10.69 15.08 10.30
C ALA A 230 9.26 14.91 9.74
N ALA A 231 9.04 13.91 8.89
CA ALA A 231 7.72 13.57 8.38
C ALA A 231 6.75 13.18 9.50
N PHE A 232 7.17 12.32 10.42
CA PHE A 232 6.32 11.92 11.54
C PHE A 232 6.04 13.10 12.49
N ALA A 233 7.05 13.90 12.83
CA ALA A 233 6.89 15.08 13.66
C ALA A 233 5.99 16.16 13.03
N SER A 234 5.95 16.25 11.69
CA SER A 234 5.07 17.20 10.98
C SER A 234 3.58 16.95 11.24
N TYR A 235 3.17 15.74 11.62
CA TYR A 235 1.79 15.47 12.04
C TYR A 235 1.38 16.25 13.30
N LEU A 236 2.31 16.63 14.18
CA LEU A 236 2.00 17.50 15.32
C LEU A 236 1.51 18.87 14.86
N VAL A 237 2.15 19.45 13.84
CA VAL A 237 1.72 20.71 13.24
C VAL A 237 0.38 20.53 12.53
N CYS A 238 0.21 19.40 11.83
CA CYS A 238 -1.03 19.09 11.13
C CYS A 238 -2.22 18.98 12.11
N LEU A 239 -2.05 18.25 13.22
CA LEU A 239 -3.09 18.05 14.23
C LEU A 239 -3.33 19.31 15.07
N ALA A 240 -2.29 20.07 15.42
CA ALA A 240 -2.42 21.34 16.12
C ALA A 240 -3.09 22.43 15.26
N GLY A 241 -3.02 22.32 13.92
CA GLY A 241 -3.73 23.20 13.01
C GLY A 241 -5.25 23.20 13.23
N PHE A 242 -5.85 22.06 13.57
CA PHE A 242 -7.30 21.96 13.79
C PHE A 242 -7.83 22.83 14.94
N PRO A 243 -7.33 22.71 16.20
CA PRO A 243 -7.79 23.56 17.28
C PRO A 243 -7.46 25.04 17.04
N ILE A 244 -6.35 25.36 16.37
CA ILE A 244 -6.02 26.75 16.02
C ILE A 244 -7.07 27.33 15.05
N MET A 245 -7.44 26.59 14.00
CA MET A 245 -8.52 26.99 13.09
C MET A 245 -9.85 27.14 13.84
N SER A 246 -10.18 26.18 14.71
CA SER A 246 -11.39 26.23 15.54
C SER A 246 -11.46 27.49 16.39
N ILE A 247 -10.36 27.85 17.06
CA ILE A 247 -10.28 29.06 17.90
C ILE A 247 -10.47 30.32 17.06
N PHE A 248 -9.89 30.40 15.87
CA PHE A 248 -10.06 31.56 15.00
C PHE A 248 -11.49 31.69 14.49
N VAL A 249 -12.09 30.63 13.98
CA VAL A 249 -13.48 30.63 13.50
C VAL A 249 -14.46 30.96 14.61
N GLN A 250 -14.29 30.39 15.81
CA GLN A 250 -15.16 30.69 16.95
C GLN A 250 -15.03 32.13 17.47
N ARG A 251 -13.91 32.82 17.17
CA ARG A 251 -13.71 34.24 17.53
C ARG A 251 -14.27 35.21 16.50
N SER A 252 -14.14 34.89 15.21
CA SER A 252 -14.61 35.73 14.11
C SER A 252 -16.05 35.46 13.69
N GLY A 253 -16.59 34.27 14.01
CA GLY A 253 -17.89 33.81 13.52
C GLY A 253 -17.91 33.46 12.02
N SER A 254 -16.77 33.52 11.34
CA SER A 254 -16.66 33.24 9.90
C SER A 254 -15.25 32.80 9.51
N VAL A 255 -15.10 32.21 8.32
CA VAL A 255 -13.80 31.72 7.82
C VAL A 255 -12.99 32.87 7.23
N ASP A 256 -12.18 33.50 8.07
CA ASP A 256 -11.31 34.63 7.72
C ASP A 256 -9.98 34.21 7.07
N ALA A 257 -9.22 35.19 6.57
CA ALA A 257 -7.87 34.99 6.05
C ALA A 257 -6.94 34.26 7.03
N LYS A 258 -7.07 34.47 8.35
CA LYS A 258 -6.28 33.76 9.36
C LYS A 258 -6.51 32.25 9.34
N VAL A 259 -7.75 31.83 9.15
CA VAL A 259 -8.14 30.41 9.06
C VAL A 259 -7.52 29.80 7.81
N TRP A 260 -7.60 30.51 6.68
CA TRP A 260 -6.97 30.09 5.43
C TRP A 260 -5.45 29.97 5.53
N ILE A 261 -4.76 30.88 6.24
CA ILE A 261 -3.31 30.79 6.46
C ILE A 261 -2.97 29.50 7.23
N VAL A 262 -3.70 29.20 8.31
CA VAL A 262 -3.46 27.98 9.10
C VAL A 262 -3.79 26.73 8.29
N LEU A 263 -4.87 26.74 7.52
CA LEU A 263 -5.27 25.65 6.63
C LEU A 263 -4.17 25.37 5.58
N VAL A 264 -3.68 26.40 4.90
CA VAL A 264 -2.60 26.24 3.90
C VAL A 264 -1.32 25.75 4.56
N LEU A 265 -0.97 26.28 5.73
CA LEU A 265 0.19 25.80 6.49
C LEU A 265 0.05 24.32 6.87
N GLN A 266 -1.13 23.92 7.35
CA GLN A 266 -1.47 22.53 7.66
C GLN A 266 -1.26 21.62 6.43
N LEU A 267 -1.76 22.03 5.26
CA LEU A 267 -1.60 21.28 4.01
C LEU A 267 -0.14 21.17 3.56
N VAL A 268 0.66 22.22 3.71
CA VAL A 268 2.10 22.20 3.38
C VAL A 268 2.85 21.20 4.27
N PHE A 269 2.59 21.22 5.59
CA PHE A 269 3.18 20.22 6.49
C PHE A 269 2.67 18.81 6.20
N TYR A 270 1.43 18.67 5.73
CA TYR A 270 0.89 17.36 5.34
C TYR A 270 1.59 16.77 4.10
N ILE A 271 2.18 17.59 3.22
CA ILE A 271 3.05 17.10 2.13
C ILE A 271 4.30 16.42 2.71
N LEU A 272 4.96 17.06 3.69
CA LEU A 272 6.10 16.47 4.39
C LEU A 272 5.71 15.18 5.13
N ALA A 273 4.54 15.17 5.75
CA ALA A 273 4.01 14.01 6.45
C ALA A 273 3.83 12.80 5.52
N ASN A 274 3.31 13.03 4.29
CA ASN A 274 3.11 12.00 3.28
C ASN A 274 4.42 11.38 2.77
N MET A 275 5.54 12.13 2.79
CA MET A 275 6.86 11.57 2.46
C MET A 275 7.29 10.46 3.43
N GLY A 276 6.71 10.42 4.64
CA GLY A 276 6.95 9.35 5.62
C GLY A 276 6.62 7.95 5.08
N TYR A 277 5.61 7.83 4.21
CA TYR A 277 5.30 6.55 3.55
C TYR A 277 6.40 6.12 2.59
N GLY A 278 7.03 7.06 1.88
CA GLY A 278 8.17 6.75 1.02
C GLY A 278 9.35 6.19 1.80
N CYS A 279 9.67 6.81 2.95
CA CYS A 279 10.74 6.33 3.83
C CYS A 279 10.43 4.97 4.45
N ILE A 280 9.23 4.73 4.97
CA ILE A 280 8.93 3.46 5.64
C ILE A 280 8.90 2.28 4.65
N PHE A 281 8.45 2.49 3.41
CA PHE A 281 8.52 1.45 2.39
C PHE A 281 9.96 1.12 2.00
N LEU A 282 10.85 2.10 1.98
CA LEU A 282 12.27 1.86 1.75
C LEU A 282 12.88 1.04 2.91
N TYR A 283 12.58 1.38 4.16
CA TYR A 283 12.99 0.56 5.32
C TYR A 283 12.45 -0.88 5.29
N ILE A 284 11.20 -1.08 4.86
CA ILE A 284 10.60 -2.42 4.74
C ILE A 284 11.34 -3.22 3.67
N ASN A 285 11.68 -2.59 2.54
CA ASN A 285 12.39 -3.25 1.44
C ASN A 285 13.87 -3.52 1.75
N ASP A 286 14.49 -2.71 2.59
CA ASP A 286 15.89 -2.91 3.02
C ASP A 286 16.00 -3.90 4.20
N GLY A 287 14.91 -4.14 4.94
CA GLY A 287 14.91 -4.91 6.19
C GLY A 287 14.85 -6.44 6.05
N ALA A 288 14.73 -7.00 4.83
CA ALA A 288 14.69 -8.45 4.62
C ALA A 288 15.40 -8.89 3.34
N PRO A 289 15.98 -10.10 3.33
CA PRO A 289 16.54 -10.68 2.12
C PRO A 289 15.45 -10.83 1.05
N ARG A 290 15.85 -10.76 -0.22
CA ARG A 290 14.91 -10.73 -1.37
C ARG A 290 13.92 -11.90 -1.38
N SER A 291 14.34 -13.07 -0.92
CA SER A 291 13.51 -14.28 -0.80
C SER A 291 12.37 -14.19 0.22
N ALA A 292 12.45 -13.23 1.14
CA ALA A 292 11.48 -13.00 2.22
C ALA A 292 10.66 -11.71 2.06
N LEU A 293 10.98 -10.86 1.07
CA LEU A 293 10.35 -9.56 0.90
C LEU A 293 8.84 -9.64 0.71
N GLY A 294 8.33 -10.67 0.04
CA GLY A 294 6.90 -10.89 -0.12
C GLY A 294 6.19 -11.14 1.21
N ALA A 295 6.76 -11.99 2.06
CA ALA A 295 6.22 -12.30 3.38
C ALA A 295 6.29 -11.09 4.33
N LEU A 296 7.39 -10.34 4.32
CA LEU A 296 7.53 -9.11 5.09
C LEU A 296 6.55 -8.02 4.62
N ASN A 297 6.43 -7.80 3.31
CA ASN A 297 5.46 -6.86 2.76
C ASN A 297 4.01 -7.25 3.07
N GLY A 298 3.70 -8.54 3.05
CA GLY A 298 2.40 -9.07 3.48
C GLY A 298 2.11 -8.75 4.95
N LEU A 299 3.05 -9.07 5.84
CA LEU A 299 2.93 -8.78 7.27
C LEU A 299 2.80 -7.28 7.56
N ALA A 300 3.64 -6.45 6.94
CA ALA A 300 3.61 -5.00 7.05
C ALA A 300 2.27 -4.44 6.55
N GLN A 301 1.76 -4.94 5.41
CA GLN A 301 0.48 -4.51 4.85
C GLN A 301 -0.69 -4.91 5.74
N THR A 302 -0.71 -6.12 6.30
CA THR A 302 -1.76 -6.55 7.24
C THR A 302 -1.76 -5.66 8.47
N THR A 303 -0.59 -5.41 9.08
CA THR A 303 -0.47 -4.52 10.24
C THR A 303 -0.99 -3.12 9.93
N ALA A 304 -0.59 -2.54 8.79
CA ALA A 304 -1.07 -1.23 8.40
C ALA A 304 -2.59 -1.23 8.16
N SER A 305 -3.14 -2.22 7.47
CA SER A 305 -4.58 -2.32 7.18
C SER A 305 -5.40 -2.42 8.48
N THR A 306 -4.93 -3.19 9.47
CA THR A 306 -5.53 -3.22 10.81
C THR A 306 -5.52 -1.85 11.47
N MET A 307 -4.41 -1.10 11.39
CA MET A 307 -4.37 0.25 11.94
C MET A 307 -5.29 1.22 11.18
N ARG A 308 -5.38 1.09 9.85
CA ARG A 308 -6.33 1.87 9.02
C ARG A 308 -7.79 1.53 9.32
N ALA A 309 -8.08 0.32 9.80
CA ALA A 309 -9.41 -0.05 10.27
C ALA A 309 -9.75 0.57 11.64
N LEU A 310 -8.78 0.67 12.56
CA LEU A 310 -9.01 1.19 13.92
C LEU A 310 -9.00 2.72 14.00
N ALA A 311 -8.17 3.38 13.20
CA ALA A 311 -7.93 4.82 13.28
C ALA A 311 -9.20 5.68 13.03
N PRO A 312 -9.98 5.49 11.94
CA PRO A 312 -11.16 6.31 11.66
C PRO A 312 -12.19 6.26 12.80
N SER A 313 -12.61 5.06 13.21
CA SER A 313 -13.52 4.87 14.34
C SER A 313 -12.99 5.50 15.62
N THR A 314 -11.70 5.38 15.92
CA THR A 314 -11.09 5.97 17.13
C THR A 314 -11.13 7.49 17.09
N ALA A 315 -10.62 8.10 16.01
CA ALA A 315 -10.54 9.54 15.84
C ALA A 315 -11.93 10.19 15.81
N SER A 316 -12.85 9.62 15.03
CA SER A 316 -14.23 10.08 14.92
C SER A 316 -15.01 9.96 16.23
N SER A 317 -14.84 8.85 16.96
CA SER A 317 -15.50 8.67 18.27
C SER A 317 -14.95 9.65 19.29
N LEU A 318 -13.63 9.86 19.33
CA LEU A 318 -13.03 10.88 20.19
C LEU A 318 -13.51 12.28 19.83
N PHE A 319 -13.67 12.60 18.54
CA PHE A 319 -14.23 13.88 18.09
C PHE A 319 -15.68 14.06 18.58
N ALA A 320 -16.54 13.05 18.38
CA ALA A 320 -17.92 13.07 18.86
C ALA A 320 -17.99 13.27 20.39
N VAL A 321 -17.23 12.49 21.16
CA VAL A 321 -17.15 12.61 22.63
C VAL A 321 -16.60 13.97 23.06
N SER A 322 -15.62 14.50 22.33
CA SER A 322 -15.05 15.81 22.61
C SER A 322 -16.10 16.91 22.50
N LEU A 323 -17.01 16.79 21.53
CA LEU A 323 -18.07 17.75 21.29
C LEU A 323 -19.26 17.57 22.24
N GLU A 324 -19.65 16.33 22.56
CA GLU A 324 -20.71 16.03 23.52
C GLU A 324 -20.40 16.53 24.93
N ARG A 325 -19.16 16.31 25.40
CA ARG A 325 -18.73 16.71 26.74
C ARG A 325 -18.19 18.15 26.81
N ASP A 326 -18.17 18.85 25.67
CA ASP A 326 -17.57 20.19 25.49
C ASP A 326 -16.15 20.32 26.09
N VAL A 327 -15.38 19.23 26.07
CA VAL A 327 -14.05 19.20 26.69
C VAL A 327 -13.10 20.00 25.81
N VAL A 328 -12.55 21.08 26.37
CA VAL A 328 -11.69 22.04 25.66
C VAL A 328 -12.39 22.60 24.40
N ARG A 329 -13.68 22.94 24.51
CA ARG A 329 -14.49 23.51 23.39
C ARG A 329 -14.54 22.58 22.17
N GLY A 330 -14.64 21.28 22.38
CA GLY A 330 -14.68 20.29 21.29
C GLY A 330 -13.31 19.89 20.70
N ASN A 331 -12.19 20.31 21.29
CA ASN A 331 -10.86 20.11 20.72
C ASN A 331 -9.98 19.06 21.42
N MET A 332 -10.53 18.31 22.39
CA MET A 332 -9.80 17.27 23.14
C MET A 332 -9.17 16.21 22.23
N VAL A 333 -9.90 15.78 21.20
CA VAL A 333 -9.45 14.77 20.22
C VAL A 333 -8.07 15.10 19.63
N TYR A 334 -7.85 16.36 19.26
CA TYR A 334 -6.60 16.80 18.68
C TYR A 334 -5.44 16.76 19.69
N MET A 335 -5.71 17.11 20.95
CA MET A 335 -4.70 17.05 22.01
C MET A 335 -4.27 15.62 22.31
N VAL A 336 -5.24 14.69 22.37
CA VAL A 336 -4.97 13.26 22.56
C VAL A 336 -4.14 12.71 21.40
N LEU A 337 -4.51 13.03 20.16
CA LEU A 337 -3.76 12.59 18.98
C LEU A 337 -2.36 13.22 18.91
N CYS A 338 -2.19 14.48 19.32
CA CYS A 338 -0.87 15.09 19.47
C CYS A 338 -0.02 14.37 20.52
N ALA A 339 -0.61 13.98 21.65
CA ALA A 339 0.09 13.20 22.68
C ALA A 339 0.50 11.81 22.16
N ILE A 340 -0.38 11.12 21.45
CA ILE A 340 -0.07 9.83 20.79
C ILE A 340 1.04 10.00 19.75
N THR A 341 1.00 11.07 18.95
CA THR A 341 2.03 11.38 17.95
C THR A 341 3.38 11.69 18.62
N ALA A 342 3.38 12.46 19.72
CA ALA A 342 4.60 12.76 20.47
C ALA A 342 5.20 11.50 21.11
N ALA A 343 4.35 10.62 21.67
CA ALA A 343 4.77 9.36 22.27
C ALA A 343 5.25 8.33 21.22
N GLY A 344 4.65 8.34 20.02
CA GLY A 344 5.04 7.48 18.89
C GLY A 344 6.27 7.97 18.13
N ASN A 345 6.82 9.13 18.45
CA ASN A 345 7.95 9.72 17.72
C ASN A 345 9.16 8.76 17.75
N PRO A 346 9.80 8.42 16.60
CA PRO A 346 10.66 7.25 16.48
C PRO A 346 12.07 7.51 17.02
N THR A 347 12.24 7.72 18.32
CA THR A 347 13.57 7.63 18.98
C THR A 347 14.19 6.23 18.78
N ASN A 348 13.35 5.21 18.54
CA ASN A 348 13.71 3.81 18.26
C ASN A 348 14.20 3.54 16.82
N MET A 349 14.11 4.49 15.87
CA MET A 349 14.62 4.25 14.50
C MET A 349 16.16 4.25 14.46
N SER A 350 16.80 4.90 15.43
CA SER A 350 18.26 4.95 15.60
C SER A 350 18.89 3.56 15.68
N THR A 351 18.24 2.63 16.39
CA THR A 351 18.72 1.25 16.53
C THR A 351 18.52 0.44 15.26
N CYS A 352 17.47 0.74 14.47
CA CYS A 352 17.17 0.03 13.23
C CYS A 352 18.19 0.32 12.12
N GLU A 353 18.68 1.56 12.03
CA GLU A 353 19.71 1.98 11.07
C GLU A 353 21.06 1.29 11.34
N VAL A 354 21.49 1.22 12.61
CA VAL A 354 22.72 0.52 13.01
C VAL A 354 22.62 -0.98 12.71
N ASP A 355 21.48 -1.61 12.99
CA ASP A 355 21.27 -3.04 12.73
C ASP A 355 21.18 -3.34 11.22
N ALA A 356 20.59 -2.45 10.42
CA ALA A 356 20.52 -2.57 8.97
C ALA A 356 21.89 -2.42 8.30
N GLU A 357 22.71 -1.43 8.72
CA GLU A 357 24.06 -1.24 8.21
C GLU A 357 24.95 -2.47 8.50
N ASN A 358 24.85 -3.04 9.71
CA ASN A 358 25.54 -4.28 10.07
C ASN A 358 25.07 -5.50 9.26
N THR A 359 23.78 -5.54 8.88
CA THR A 359 23.21 -6.62 8.06
C THR A 359 23.65 -6.50 6.59
N ILE A 360 23.69 -5.28 6.05
CA ILE A 360 24.15 -5.02 4.68
C ILE A 360 25.62 -5.40 4.53
N ILE A 361 26.47 -5.07 5.50
CA ILE A 361 27.89 -5.46 5.48
C ILE A 361 28.05 -6.99 5.45
N ALA A 362 27.21 -7.71 6.20
CA ALA A 362 27.22 -9.18 6.20
C ALA A 362 26.71 -9.79 4.88
N ASP A 363 25.67 -9.20 4.28
CA ASP A 363 25.10 -9.66 3.00
C ASP A 363 26.02 -9.32 1.81
N GLU A 364 26.67 -8.15 1.82
CA GLU A 364 27.63 -7.74 0.79
C GLU A 364 28.88 -8.63 0.76
N GLN A 365 29.39 -9.01 1.94
CA GLN A 365 30.48 -10.00 2.04
C GLN A 365 30.06 -11.39 1.53
N THR A 366 28.78 -11.75 1.66
CA THR A 366 28.25 -13.04 1.17
C THR A 366 27.94 -13.00 -0.33
N ALA A 367 27.44 -11.87 -0.85
CA ALA A 367 27.06 -11.67 -2.25
C ALA A 367 28.28 -11.51 -3.18
N LEU A 368 29.40 -10.97 -2.68
CA LEU A 368 30.66 -10.87 -3.43
C LEU A 368 31.23 -12.23 -3.86
N LEU A 369 30.87 -13.31 -3.16
CA LEU A 369 31.31 -14.67 -3.49
C LEU A 369 30.50 -15.32 -4.63
N THR A 370 29.39 -14.72 -5.08
CA THR A 370 28.42 -15.39 -5.98
C THR A 370 27.90 -14.51 -7.12
N ARG A 371 28.61 -13.46 -7.54
CA ARG A 371 28.09 -12.54 -8.58
C ARG A 371 28.44 -13.00 -9.99
N THR A 372 27.59 -13.84 -10.58
CA THR A 372 27.49 -13.95 -12.04
C THR A 372 26.78 -12.69 -12.59
N VAL A 373 27.43 -11.99 -13.53
CA VAL A 373 26.84 -10.82 -14.19
C VAL A 373 25.83 -11.31 -15.23
N GLU A 374 24.57 -11.47 -14.84
CA GLU A 374 23.48 -11.76 -15.77
C GLU A 374 23.17 -10.52 -16.62
N LYS A 375 22.94 -10.72 -17.93
CA LYS A 375 22.57 -9.64 -18.86
C LYS A 375 21.17 -9.12 -18.51
N PRO A 376 20.94 -7.79 -18.51
CA PRO A 376 19.64 -7.23 -18.18
C PRO A 376 18.57 -7.64 -19.20
N THR A 377 17.51 -8.27 -18.72
CA THR A 377 16.32 -8.65 -19.50
C THR A 377 15.37 -7.46 -19.61
N PRO A 378 14.74 -7.26 -20.78
CA PRO A 378 13.81 -6.15 -21.00
C PRO A 378 12.51 -6.35 -20.20
N LEU A 379 12.05 -5.29 -19.52
CA LEU A 379 10.80 -5.30 -18.77
C LEU A 379 9.57 -5.52 -19.67
N PRO A 380 8.58 -6.34 -19.27
CA PRO A 380 7.31 -6.47 -19.97
C PRO A 380 6.42 -5.25 -19.73
N ARG A 381 6.78 -4.12 -20.37
CA ARG A 381 6.16 -2.79 -20.16
C ARG A 381 4.64 -2.80 -20.23
N LEU A 382 4.06 -3.52 -21.19
CA LEU A 382 2.61 -3.61 -21.34
C LEU A 382 1.93 -4.25 -20.12
N GLN A 383 2.47 -5.37 -19.62
CA GLN A 383 1.90 -6.07 -18.46
C GLN A 383 2.03 -5.22 -17.20
N ILE A 384 3.19 -4.57 -16.99
CA ILE A 384 3.41 -3.67 -15.86
C ILE A 384 2.47 -2.47 -15.93
N SER A 385 2.28 -1.84 -17.10
CA SER A 385 1.33 -0.72 -17.25
C SER A 385 -0.11 -1.12 -16.92
N ILE A 386 -0.53 -2.34 -17.29
CA ILE A 386 -1.86 -2.86 -16.94
C ILE A 386 -1.97 -3.03 -15.41
N VAL A 387 -0.98 -3.65 -14.77
CA VAL A 387 -0.98 -3.81 -13.30
C VAL A 387 -0.98 -2.45 -12.59
N LEU A 388 -0.26 -1.46 -13.09
CA LEU A 388 -0.27 -0.09 -12.56
C LEU A 388 -1.65 0.59 -12.73
N LEU A 389 -2.35 0.36 -13.85
CA LEU A 389 -3.72 0.83 -14.06
C LEU A 389 -4.69 0.19 -13.06
N LEU A 390 -4.56 -1.12 -12.81
CA LEU A 390 -5.38 -1.84 -11.83
C LEU A 390 -5.16 -1.28 -10.42
N LEU A 391 -3.91 -0.96 -10.10
CA LEU A 391 -3.50 -0.38 -8.82
C LEU A 391 -4.03 1.06 -8.63
N LEU A 392 -4.50 1.75 -9.69
CA LEU A 392 -5.17 3.06 -9.58
C LEU A 392 -6.65 2.95 -9.20
N ALA A 393 -7.35 1.91 -9.64
CA ALA A 393 -8.80 1.80 -9.46
C ALA A 393 -9.22 1.75 -7.97
N GLU A 394 -8.46 1.03 -7.16
CA GLU A 394 -8.70 0.86 -5.73
C GLU A 394 -8.54 2.14 -4.90
N PRO A 395 -7.42 2.89 -4.96
CA PRO A 395 -7.29 4.14 -4.22
C PRO A 395 -8.29 5.20 -4.71
N ILE A 396 -8.67 5.23 -6.00
CA ILE A 396 -9.69 6.15 -6.50
C ILE A 396 -11.06 5.84 -5.88
N THR A 397 -11.50 4.58 -5.92
CA THR A 397 -12.80 4.16 -5.37
C THR A 397 -12.87 4.32 -3.86
N SER A 398 -11.80 3.98 -3.14
CA SER A 398 -11.75 4.14 -1.67
C SER A 398 -11.69 5.60 -1.21
N GLN A 399 -10.99 6.48 -1.93
CA GLN A 399 -10.78 7.88 -1.51
C GLN A 399 -11.86 8.85 -2.03
N CYS A 400 -12.65 8.46 -3.04
CA CYS A 400 -13.66 9.37 -3.59
C CYS A 400 -14.82 9.70 -2.63
N ILE A 401 -15.06 8.89 -1.60
CA ILE A 401 -16.10 9.16 -0.61
C ILE A 401 -15.71 10.24 0.43
N ILE A 402 -14.41 10.47 0.63
CA ILE A 402 -13.87 11.30 1.72
C ILE A 402 -14.44 12.72 1.76
N PRO A 403 -14.61 13.45 0.63
CA PRO A 403 -15.14 14.81 0.65
C PRO A 403 -16.61 14.92 1.07
N PHE A 404 -17.38 13.85 0.90
CA PHE A 404 -18.84 13.90 1.05
C PHE A 404 -19.43 12.95 2.08
N ILE A 405 -18.64 12.02 2.63
CA ILE A 405 -19.14 11.03 3.59
C ILE A 405 -19.83 11.68 4.80
N ASN A 406 -19.28 12.77 5.33
CA ASN A 406 -19.87 13.45 6.48
C ASN A 406 -21.22 14.09 6.13
N GLN A 407 -21.32 14.72 4.96
CA GLN A 407 -22.58 15.31 4.48
C GLN A 407 -23.63 14.21 4.22
N LEU A 408 -23.23 13.13 3.54
CA LEU A 408 -24.09 11.97 3.32
C LEU A 408 -24.63 11.41 4.64
N ILE A 409 -23.80 11.24 5.67
CA ILE A 409 -24.25 10.75 6.98
C ILE A 409 -25.18 11.75 7.69
N SER A 410 -24.91 13.05 7.57
CA SER A 410 -25.79 14.08 8.16
C SER A 410 -27.18 14.14 7.53
N GLU A 411 -27.30 13.75 6.27
CA GLU A 411 -28.57 13.70 5.53
C GLU A 411 -29.37 12.41 5.80
N LEU A 412 -28.76 11.40 6.45
CA LEU A 412 -29.45 10.18 6.84
C LEU A 412 -30.10 10.31 8.22
N ASP A 413 -31.25 9.67 8.38
CA ASP A 413 -32.02 9.64 9.64
C ASP A 413 -31.28 9.01 10.83
N VAL A 414 -30.13 8.36 10.61
CA VAL A 414 -29.36 7.64 11.64
C VAL A 414 -28.85 8.54 12.76
N THR A 415 -28.63 9.83 12.46
CA THR A 415 -28.16 10.81 13.45
C THR A 415 -29.31 11.43 14.25
N GLY A 416 -30.56 11.30 13.79
CA GLY A 416 -31.71 12.01 14.35
C GLY A 416 -31.57 13.54 14.28
N GLY A 417 -30.75 14.05 13.35
CA GLY A 417 -30.43 15.48 13.22
C GLY A 417 -29.33 15.97 14.15
N ASP A 418 -28.69 15.09 14.93
CA ASP A 418 -27.60 15.45 15.83
C ASP A 418 -26.25 15.48 15.11
N GLU A 419 -25.74 16.68 14.84
CA GLU A 419 -24.44 16.89 14.18
C GLU A 419 -23.26 16.25 14.94
N ARG A 420 -23.39 16.04 16.26
CA ARG A 420 -22.33 15.46 17.10
C ARG A 420 -22.08 13.99 16.78
N LYS A 421 -23.10 13.29 16.28
CA LYS A 421 -23.04 11.85 15.94
C LYS A 421 -22.55 11.60 14.52
N VAL A 422 -22.55 12.61 13.65
CA VAL A 422 -22.12 12.49 12.26
C VAL A 422 -20.71 11.92 12.18
N GLY A 423 -19.79 12.43 13.02
CA GLY A 423 -18.42 11.95 13.08
C GLY A 423 -18.33 10.45 13.38
N PHE A 424 -19.05 9.97 14.41
CA PHE A 424 -19.05 8.57 14.81
C PHE A 424 -19.47 7.63 13.65
N PHE A 425 -20.59 7.93 13.02
CA PHE A 425 -21.11 7.11 11.92
C PHE A 425 -20.27 7.20 10.65
N SER A 426 -19.71 8.37 10.32
CA SER A 426 -18.81 8.51 9.17
C SER A 426 -17.49 7.75 9.38
N GLY A 427 -16.92 7.83 10.59
CA GLY A 427 -15.75 7.06 10.98
C GLY A 427 -15.98 5.55 10.86
N LEU A 428 -17.13 5.07 11.32
CA LEU A 428 -17.52 3.66 11.21
C LEU A 428 -17.56 3.20 9.74
N ILE A 429 -18.16 3.98 8.85
CA ILE A 429 -18.25 3.67 7.41
C ILE A 429 -16.86 3.62 6.74
N VAL A 430 -15.94 4.49 7.13
CA VAL A 430 -14.56 4.44 6.61
C VAL A 430 -13.83 3.21 7.15
N SER A 431 -13.95 2.93 8.45
CA SER A 431 -13.33 1.78 9.12
C SER A 431 -13.80 0.42 8.59
N LEU A 432 -15.09 0.26 8.26
CA LEU A 432 -15.65 -1.03 7.83
C LEU A 432 -14.99 -1.61 6.58
N PHE A 433 -14.56 -0.75 5.64
CA PHE A 433 -13.83 -1.18 4.46
C PHE A 433 -12.48 -1.80 4.81
N PHE A 434 -11.65 -1.09 5.57
CA PHE A 434 -10.34 -1.57 5.98
C PHE A 434 -10.43 -2.76 6.94
N ALA A 435 -11.48 -2.82 7.77
CA ALA A 435 -11.74 -3.95 8.66
C ALA A 435 -12.05 -5.22 7.86
N ALA A 436 -12.95 -5.12 6.87
CA ALA A 436 -13.30 -6.21 5.99
C ALA A 436 -12.10 -6.66 5.11
N GLU A 437 -11.32 -5.69 4.61
CA GLU A 437 -10.08 -5.96 3.86
C GLU A 437 -9.06 -6.69 4.72
N ALA A 438 -8.79 -6.22 5.95
CA ALA A 438 -7.80 -6.82 6.85
C ALA A 438 -8.13 -8.29 7.17
N VAL A 439 -9.41 -8.65 7.26
CA VAL A 439 -9.87 -10.01 7.51
C VAL A 439 -9.73 -10.92 6.29
N THR A 440 -9.79 -10.37 5.07
CA THR A 440 -9.89 -11.14 3.81
C THR A 440 -8.63 -11.11 2.93
N VAL A 441 -7.72 -10.15 3.13
CA VAL A 441 -6.54 -9.93 2.28
C VAL A 441 -5.61 -11.16 2.22
N MET A 442 -5.43 -11.86 3.34
CA MET A 442 -4.57 -13.06 3.37
C MET A 442 -5.21 -14.23 2.62
N GLN A 443 -6.54 -14.34 2.66
CA GLN A 443 -7.32 -15.36 2.00
C GLN A 443 -7.28 -15.15 0.50
N TRP A 444 -7.41 -13.91 0.03
CA TRP A 444 -7.24 -13.58 -1.40
C TRP A 444 -5.83 -13.84 -1.91
N SER A 445 -4.82 -13.53 -1.10
CA SER A 445 -3.42 -13.84 -1.44
C SER A 445 -3.22 -15.34 -1.65
N ARG A 446 -3.65 -16.17 -0.68
CA ARG A 446 -3.59 -17.64 -0.79
C ARG A 446 -4.45 -18.19 -1.92
N LEU A 447 -5.65 -17.64 -2.11
CA LEU A 447 -6.55 -18.07 -3.17
C LEU A 447 -5.92 -17.82 -4.55
N SER A 448 -5.19 -16.72 -4.70
CA SER A 448 -4.47 -16.42 -5.94
C SER A 448 -3.30 -17.37 -6.22
N ASP A 449 -2.72 -17.99 -5.18
CA ASP A 449 -1.68 -19.02 -5.36
C ASP A 449 -2.26 -20.33 -5.94
N HIS A 450 -3.56 -20.58 -5.72
CA HIS A 450 -4.22 -21.81 -6.19
C HIS A 450 -4.98 -21.61 -7.50
N ILE A 451 -5.73 -20.52 -7.63
CA ILE A 451 -6.62 -20.29 -8.78
C ILE A 451 -5.90 -19.56 -9.92
N GLY A 452 -4.84 -18.80 -9.61
CA GLY A 452 -4.15 -17.88 -10.52
C GLY A 452 -4.33 -16.42 -10.07
N ARG A 453 -3.38 -15.56 -10.49
CA ARG A 453 -3.38 -14.12 -10.16
C ARG A 453 -4.49 -13.38 -10.89
N LYS A 454 -4.65 -13.66 -12.20
CA LYS A 454 -5.58 -12.91 -13.06
C LYS A 454 -7.04 -13.06 -12.63
N PRO A 455 -7.58 -14.28 -12.38
CA PRO A 455 -8.96 -14.45 -11.94
C PRO A 455 -9.27 -13.70 -10.65
N VAL A 456 -8.35 -13.74 -9.68
CA VAL A 456 -8.54 -13.05 -8.39
C VAL A 456 -8.58 -11.54 -8.58
N LEU A 457 -7.66 -10.96 -9.35
CA LEU A 457 -7.67 -9.52 -9.65
C LEU A 457 -8.96 -9.08 -10.34
N LEU A 458 -9.45 -9.86 -11.31
CA LEU A 458 -10.71 -9.57 -12.00
C LEU A 458 -11.91 -9.64 -11.05
N THR A 459 -11.97 -10.64 -10.16
CA THR A 459 -13.04 -10.74 -9.17
C THR A 459 -13.07 -9.53 -8.24
N GLY A 460 -11.90 -9.03 -7.83
CA GLY A 460 -11.85 -7.88 -6.95
C GLY A 460 -12.23 -6.57 -7.63
N LEU A 461 -11.79 -6.33 -8.86
CA LEU A 461 -12.20 -5.14 -9.64
C LEU A 461 -13.70 -5.12 -9.91
N PHE A 462 -14.28 -6.28 -10.24
CA PHE A 462 -15.72 -6.41 -10.42
C PHE A 462 -16.49 -6.17 -9.11
N GLY A 463 -15.96 -6.68 -8.00
CA GLY A 463 -16.49 -6.41 -6.66
C GLY A 463 -16.48 -4.93 -6.29
N LEU A 464 -15.38 -4.22 -6.58
CA LEU A 464 -15.28 -2.77 -6.41
C LEU A 464 -16.32 -2.02 -7.24
N PHE A 465 -16.51 -2.42 -8.51
CA PHE A 465 -17.51 -1.83 -9.40
C PHE A 465 -18.94 -1.97 -8.83
N ILE A 466 -19.35 -3.18 -8.45
CA ILE A 466 -20.70 -3.43 -7.89
C ILE A 466 -20.88 -2.67 -6.57
N SER A 467 -19.89 -2.75 -5.68
CA SER A 467 -19.98 -2.14 -4.35
C SER A 467 -20.15 -0.62 -4.45
N MET A 468 -19.49 0.02 -5.42
CA MET A 468 -19.58 1.46 -5.60
C MET A 468 -20.94 1.89 -6.19
N ILE A 469 -21.55 1.06 -7.06
CA ILE A 469 -22.93 1.28 -7.52
C ILE A 469 -23.90 1.21 -6.35
N PHE A 470 -23.80 0.18 -5.51
CA PHE A 470 -24.66 0.03 -4.34
C PHE A 470 -24.46 1.16 -3.33
N PHE A 471 -23.23 1.60 -3.10
CA PHE A 471 -22.95 2.74 -2.23
C PHE A 471 -23.62 4.02 -2.75
N GLY A 472 -23.51 4.32 -4.05
CA GLY A 472 -24.13 5.50 -4.67
C GLY A 472 -25.67 5.47 -4.67
N LEU A 473 -26.28 4.28 -4.69
CA LEU A 473 -27.73 4.08 -4.61
C LEU A 473 -28.26 3.93 -3.18
N SER A 474 -27.39 4.01 -2.17
CA SER A 474 -27.78 3.80 -0.78
C SER A 474 -28.51 5.02 -0.19
N ARG A 475 -29.63 4.75 0.48
CA ARG A 475 -30.46 5.76 1.19
C ARG A 475 -30.64 5.45 2.68
N THR A 476 -30.04 4.37 3.14
CA THR A 476 -30.09 3.96 4.53
C THR A 476 -28.68 3.70 5.01
N PHE A 477 -28.44 3.93 6.30
CA PHE A 477 -27.14 3.68 6.91
C PHE A 477 -26.67 2.23 6.72
N TRP A 478 -27.58 1.27 6.86
CA TRP A 478 -27.27 -0.15 6.69
C TRP A 478 -26.89 -0.54 5.26
N ALA A 479 -27.48 0.09 4.25
CA ALA A 479 -27.06 -0.12 2.85
C ALA A 479 -25.62 0.38 2.61
N LEU A 480 -25.22 1.49 3.25
CA LEU A 480 -23.83 1.96 3.24
C LEU A 480 -22.90 0.97 3.95
N VAL A 481 -23.29 0.44 5.12
CA VAL A 481 -22.52 -0.57 5.85
C VAL A 481 -22.27 -1.80 4.96
N VAL A 482 -23.33 -2.35 4.36
CA VAL A 482 -23.25 -3.55 3.51
C VAL A 482 -22.38 -3.30 2.29
N SER A 483 -22.58 -2.19 1.58
CA SER A 483 -21.78 -1.86 0.39
C SER A 483 -20.30 -1.63 0.72
N ARG A 484 -19.97 -1.07 1.89
CA ARG A 484 -18.58 -0.88 2.33
C ARG A 484 -17.89 -2.17 2.77
N CYS A 485 -18.62 -3.03 3.48
CA CYS A 485 -18.13 -4.37 3.80
C CYS A 485 -17.92 -5.18 2.51
N LEU A 486 -18.85 -5.12 1.56
CA LEU A 486 -18.73 -5.78 0.26
C LEU A 486 -17.49 -5.26 -0.50
N ALA A 487 -17.28 -3.95 -0.52
CA ALA A 487 -16.09 -3.36 -1.12
C ALA A 487 -14.80 -3.88 -0.46
N GLY A 488 -14.73 -3.93 0.88
CA GLY A 488 -13.54 -4.43 1.58
C GLY A 488 -13.31 -5.93 1.40
N VAL A 489 -14.37 -6.75 1.51
CA VAL A 489 -14.30 -8.21 1.31
C VAL A 489 -13.84 -8.56 -0.09
N LEU A 490 -14.26 -7.81 -1.11
CA LEU A 490 -13.88 -8.05 -2.49
C LEU A 490 -12.62 -7.27 -2.91
N ASN A 491 -11.91 -6.64 -1.98
CA ASN A 491 -10.73 -5.82 -2.30
C ASN A 491 -9.43 -6.43 -1.76
N GLY A 492 -9.08 -7.63 -2.24
CA GLY A 492 -7.80 -8.30 -1.95
C GLY A 492 -6.66 -7.98 -2.93
N ASN A 493 -6.85 -7.00 -3.81
CA ASN A 493 -6.04 -6.85 -5.02
C ASN A 493 -4.60 -6.42 -4.72
N VAL A 494 -4.34 -5.57 -3.71
CA VAL A 494 -2.99 -5.06 -3.40
C VAL A 494 -1.98 -6.18 -3.17
N GLY A 495 -2.36 -7.20 -2.40
CA GLY A 495 -1.49 -8.35 -2.12
C GLY A 495 -1.15 -9.12 -3.39
N VAL A 496 -2.17 -9.43 -4.19
CA VAL A 496 -2.04 -10.21 -5.44
C VAL A 496 -1.24 -9.44 -6.50
N MET A 497 -1.46 -8.12 -6.61
CA MET A 497 -0.70 -7.26 -7.53
C MET A 497 0.78 -7.20 -7.16
N LYS A 498 1.14 -7.18 -5.86
CA LYS A 498 2.55 -7.23 -5.44
C LYS A 498 3.19 -8.56 -5.83
N SER A 499 2.49 -9.68 -5.66
CA SER A 499 2.97 -11.00 -6.11
C SER A 499 3.13 -11.05 -7.63
N MET A 500 2.15 -10.55 -8.37
CA MET A 500 2.19 -10.49 -9.84
C MET A 500 3.31 -9.59 -10.36
N MET A 501 3.52 -8.42 -9.73
CA MET A 501 4.66 -7.55 -10.06
C MET A 501 5.99 -8.26 -9.82
N ALA A 502 6.13 -9.00 -8.73
CA ALA A 502 7.33 -9.77 -8.46
C ALA A 502 7.54 -10.90 -9.48
N GLU A 503 6.48 -11.56 -9.94
CA GLU A 503 6.53 -12.62 -10.97
C GLU A 503 6.81 -12.08 -12.39
N LEU A 504 6.38 -10.86 -12.69
CA LEU A 504 6.63 -10.19 -13.97
C LEU A 504 8.05 -9.60 -14.09
N THR A 505 8.80 -9.56 -12.99
CA THR A 505 10.15 -9.00 -12.92
C THR A 505 11.17 -10.04 -12.48
N ASP A 506 12.44 -9.85 -12.80
CA ASP A 506 13.54 -10.74 -12.42
C ASP A 506 14.67 -10.00 -11.68
N SER A 507 15.68 -10.75 -11.23
CA SER A 507 16.87 -10.26 -10.53
C SER A 507 17.55 -9.06 -11.21
N THR A 508 17.42 -8.93 -12.53
CA THR A 508 18.08 -7.91 -13.34
C THR A 508 17.23 -6.66 -13.56
N ASN A 509 15.90 -6.75 -13.47
CA ASN A 509 14.98 -5.64 -13.79
C ASN A 509 13.95 -5.29 -12.70
N ILE A 510 13.87 -6.05 -11.61
CA ILE A 510 12.94 -5.83 -10.48
C ILE A 510 13.10 -4.46 -9.83
N ALA A 511 14.33 -3.94 -9.72
CA ALA A 511 14.57 -2.60 -9.21
C ALA A 511 13.92 -1.53 -10.10
N GLN A 512 14.03 -1.65 -11.43
CA GLN A 512 13.33 -0.76 -12.36
C GLN A 512 11.81 -0.98 -12.32
N GLY A 513 11.34 -2.22 -12.23
CA GLY A 513 9.92 -2.60 -12.17
C GLY A 513 9.17 -2.10 -10.92
N LEU A 514 9.83 -2.06 -9.76
CA LEU A 514 9.28 -1.46 -8.53
C LEU A 514 9.42 0.08 -8.47
N ILE A 515 10.36 0.65 -9.24
CA ILE A 515 10.69 2.09 -9.28
C ILE A 515 10.12 2.80 -10.53
N VAL A 516 9.30 2.14 -11.38
CA VAL A 516 8.77 2.68 -12.66
C VAL A 516 8.20 4.12 -12.64
N PRO A 517 7.71 4.73 -11.53
CA PRO A 517 7.43 6.16 -11.54
C PRO A 517 8.64 7.07 -11.86
N GLN A 518 9.88 6.59 -11.71
CA GLN A 518 11.10 7.40 -11.84
C GLN A 518 11.63 7.49 -13.29
N GLU A 519 11.60 6.39 -14.05
CA GLU A 519 12.16 6.36 -15.42
C GLU A 519 11.33 7.18 -16.42
N ALA A 520 10.01 7.30 -16.20
CA ALA A 520 9.17 8.18 -17.01
C ALA A 520 9.55 9.67 -16.83
N VAL A 521 10.10 10.04 -15.67
CA VAL A 521 10.59 11.40 -15.39
C VAL A 521 12.01 11.61 -15.93
N ASP A 522 12.86 10.58 -15.88
CA ASP A 522 14.22 10.66 -16.45
C ASP A 522 14.20 10.72 -17.99
N GLN A 523 13.21 10.10 -18.65
CA GLN A 523 13.01 10.26 -20.10
C GLN A 523 12.55 11.68 -20.49
N ILE A 524 11.75 12.35 -19.65
CA ILE A 524 11.34 13.75 -19.85
C ILE A 524 12.48 14.73 -19.52
N THR A 525 13.35 14.38 -18.56
CA THR A 525 14.47 15.24 -18.15
C THR A 525 15.65 15.13 -19.11
N ASN A 526 15.93 13.94 -19.67
CA ASN A 526 17.04 13.73 -20.60
C ASN A 526 16.74 14.17 -22.05
N THR A 527 15.48 14.44 -22.39
CA THR A 527 15.12 15.05 -23.68
C THR A 527 15.33 16.57 -23.70
N SER A 528 15.55 17.22 -22.55
CA SER A 528 15.85 18.66 -22.49
C SER A 528 17.34 19.02 -22.44
N PHE A 529 18.25 18.03 -22.35
CA PHE A 529 19.71 18.27 -22.29
C PHE A 529 20.49 17.81 -23.54
N LYS A 530 19.80 17.31 -24.57
CA LYS A 530 20.38 16.95 -25.87
C LYS A 530 20.06 18.00 -26.95
N SER A 531 20.35 19.26 -26.68
CA SER A 531 20.53 20.26 -27.75
C SER A 531 21.39 21.42 -27.24
N LYS A 532 22.71 21.23 -27.23
CA LYS A 532 23.69 22.30 -27.41
C LYS A 532 25.00 21.62 -27.77
N ASP A 533 25.11 21.38 -29.06
CA ASP A 533 26.32 20.95 -29.72
C ASP A 533 27.45 21.95 -29.48
N LEU A 534 28.65 21.39 -29.40
CA LEU A 534 29.95 22.04 -29.50
C LEU A 534 30.02 22.94 -30.76
N PRO A 535 30.97 23.87 -30.76
CA PRO A 535 32.01 23.78 -31.77
C PRO A 535 33.32 23.24 -31.22
#